data_AF-A0A1H8GMQ8-F1
#
_entry.id   AF-A0A1H8GMQ8-F1
#
_cell.length_a   1.000
_cell.length_b   1.000
_cell.length_c   1.000
_cell.angle_alpha   90.00
_cell.angle_beta   90.00
_cell.angle_gamma   90.00
#
_symmetry.space_group_name_H-M   'P 1'
#
loop_
_entity.id
_entity.type
_entity.pdbx_description
1 polymer ?
#
loop_
_entity_poly.entity_id
_entity_poly.type
_entity_poly.pdbx_seq_one_letter_code
_entity_poly.pdbx_strand_id
1 'polypeptide(L)' 'MDTKSAHTIKQHIKRAIEELSLALTLANEASPADEFLRLRTSVGDIVARIDTMLQDNIYKHHPGLDGMKD' A
#
# COMPACT_ATOMS: atom_id res chain seq x y z
N MET A 1 15.31 -5.36 11.65
CA MET A 1 15.32 -5.71 10.21
C MET A 1 16.48 -4.99 9.54
N ASP A 2 17.27 -5.67 8.72
CA ASP A 2 18.37 -5.05 7.97
C ASP A 2 17.85 -4.26 6.75
N THR A 3 18.71 -3.41 6.19
CA THR A 3 18.37 -2.50 5.08
C THR A 3 17.93 -3.24 3.81
N LYS A 4 18.51 -4.42 3.52
CA LYS A 4 18.17 -5.19 2.31
C LYS A 4 16.76 -5.75 2.43
N SER A 5 16.44 -6.39 3.56
CA SER A 5 15.09 -6.88 3.82
C SER A 5 14.06 -5.76 3.85
N ALA A 6 14.38 -4.61 4.46
CA ALA A 6 13.50 -3.44 4.48
C ALA A 6 13.22 -2.90 3.06
N HIS A 7 14.24 -2.86 2.19
CA HIS A 7 14.09 -2.45 0.80
C HIS A 7 13.21 -3.43 0.01
N THR A 8 13.42 -4.74 0.17
CA THR A 8 12.61 -5.77 -0.48
C THR A 8 11.15 -5.70 -0.05
N ILE A 9 10.86 -5.52 1.24
CA ILE A 9 9.49 -5.37 1.75
C ILE A 9 8.83 -4.12 1.16
N LYS A 10 9.54 -2.97 1.12
CA LYS A 10 9.04 -1.73 0.50
C LYS A 10 8.66 -1.96 -0.97
N GLN A 11 9.50 -2.66 -1.74
CA GLN A 11 9.22 -2.96 -3.16
C GLN A 11 7.97 -3.84 -3.32
N HIS A 12 7.84 -4.90 -2.51
CA HIS A 12 6.66 -5.77 -2.57
C HIS A 12 5.38 -5.03 -2.21
N ILE A 13 5.42 -4.16 -1.20
CA ILE A 13 4.26 -3.34 -0.81
C ILE A 13 3.87 -2.38 -1.94
N LYS A 14 4.85 -1.69 -2.55
CA LYS A 14 4.58 -0.79 -3.68
C LYS A 14 3.87 -1.52 -4.81
N ARG A 15 4.37 -2.71 -5.18
CA ARG A 15 3.75 -3.55 -6.21
C ARG A 15 2.34 -4.00 -5.81
N ALA A 16 2.12 -4.39 -4.55
CA ALA A 16 0.80 -4.78 -4.08
C ALA A 16 -0.21 -3.61 -4.15
N ILE A 17 0.22 -2.39 -3.81
CA ILE A 17 -0.62 -1.19 -3.92
C ILE A 17 -0.95 -0.90 -5.40
N GLU A 18 0.00 -1.04 -6.31
CA GLU A 18 -0.22 -0.89 -7.76
C GLU A 18 -1.24 -1.92 -8.27
N GLU A 19 -1.09 -3.19 -7.89
CA GLU A 19 -2.01 -4.28 -8.29
C GLU A 19 -3.42 -4.08 -7.70
N LEU A 20 -3.54 -3.65 -6.45
CA LEU A 20 -4.82 -3.29 -5.83
C LEU A 20 -5.48 -2.08 -6.52
N SER A 21 -4.69 -1.08 -6.92
CA SER A 21 -5.21 0.09 -7.64
C SER A 21 -5.75 -0.30 -9.01
N LEU A 22 -5.04 -1.18 -9.73
CA LEU A 22 -5.52 -1.75 -10.99
C LEU A 22 -6.82 -2.54 -10.80
N ALA A 23 -6.89 -3.38 -9.75
CA ALA A 23 -8.09 -4.13 -9.43
C ALA A 23 -9.29 -3.22 -9.13
N LEU A 24 -9.08 -2.09 -8.44
CA LEU A 24 -10.13 -1.09 -8.22
C LEU A 24 -10.59 -0.44 -9.51
N THR A 25 -9.69 -0.12 -10.44
CA THR A 25 -10.06 0.42 -11.76
C THR A 25 -10.98 -0.55 -12.50
N LEU A 26 -10.61 -1.83 -12.56
CA LEU A 26 -11.42 -2.87 -13.19
C LEU A 26 -12.76 -3.08 -12.47
N ALA A 27 -12.77 -3.08 -11.14
CA ALA A 27 -13.99 -3.23 -10.35
C ALA A 27 -14.96 -2.06 -10.55
N ASN A 28 -14.46 -0.84 -10.73
CA ASN A 28 -15.28 0.34 -11.01
C ASN A 28 -16.03 0.23 -12.35
N GLU A 29 -15.46 -0.47 -13.32
CA GLU A 29 -16.07 -0.69 -14.64
C GLU A 29 -17.09 -1.85 -14.64
N ALA A 30 -16.92 -2.83 -13.74
CA ALA A 30 -17.66 -4.09 -13.77
C ALA A 30 -18.71 -4.26 -12.65
N SER A 31 -18.67 -3.44 -11.61
CA SER A 31 -19.46 -3.66 -10.38
C SER A 31 -20.55 -2.59 -10.17
N PRO A 32 -21.65 -2.92 -9.48
CA PRO A 32 -22.57 -1.93 -8.95
C PRO A 32 -21.87 -0.91 -8.05
N ALA A 33 -22.36 0.34 -8.04
CA ALA A 33 -21.70 1.46 -7.36
C ALA A 33 -21.56 1.24 -5.84
N ASP A 34 -22.52 0.59 -5.20
CA ASP A 34 -22.50 0.31 -3.76
C ASP A 34 -21.50 -0.79 -3.39
N GLU A 35 -21.40 -1.84 -4.21
CA GLU A 35 -20.39 -2.89 -4.05
C GLU A 35 -18.98 -2.34 -4.29
N PHE A 36 -18.81 -1.53 -5.34
CA PHE A 36 -17.54 -0.85 -5.61
C PHE A 36 -17.13 0.07 -4.45
N LEU A 37 -18.06 0.84 -3.89
CA LEU A 37 -17.78 1.74 -2.78
C LEU A 37 -17.28 0.98 -1.54
N ARG A 38 -17.88 -0.18 -1.24
CA ARG A 38 -17.44 -1.05 -0.14
C ARG A 38 -16.05 -1.60 -0.39
N LEU A 39 -15.78 -2.09 -1.59
CA LEU A 39 -14.46 -2.59 -1.98
C LEU A 39 -13.40 -1.49 -1.88
N ARG A 40 -13.68 -0.30 -2.43
CA ARG A 40 -12.79 0.86 -2.37
C ARG A 40 -12.45 1.24 -0.93
N THR A 41 -13.44 1.24 -0.04
CA THR A 41 -13.24 1.54 1.38
C THR A 41 -12.33 0.49 2.03
N SER A 42 -12.60 -0.79 1.80
CA SER A 42 -11.77 -1.88 2.33
C SER A 42 -10.32 -1.82 1.83
N VAL A 43 -10.09 -1.48 0.56
CA VAL A 43 -8.73 -1.33 0.01
C VAL A 43 -8.04 -0.11 0.62
N GLY A 44 -8.74 1.01 0.79
CA GLY A 44 -8.22 2.19 1.49
C GLY A 44 -7.75 1.88 2.91
N ASP A 45 -8.55 1.12 3.67
CA ASP A 45 -8.18 0.68 5.03
C ASP A 45 -6.94 -0.21 5.05
N ILE A 46 -6.79 -1.09 4.07
CA ILE A 46 -5.59 -1.95 3.92
C ILE A 46 -4.35 -1.08 3.67
N VAL A 47 -4.44 -0.11 2.75
CA VAL A 47 -3.32 0.79 2.45
C VAL A 47 -2.93 1.61 3.69
N ALA A 48 -3.90 2.15 4.43
CA ALA A 48 -3.61 2.91 5.65
C ALA A 48 -2.90 2.06 6.74
N ARG A 49 -3.28 0.78 6.88
CA ARG A 49 -2.61 -0.16 7.80
C ARG A 49 -1.20 -0.48 7.34
N ILE A 50 -0.99 -0.64 6.03
CA ILE A 50 0.33 -0.84 5.44
C ILE A 50 1.22 0.37 5.71
N ASP A 51 0.72 1.59 5.52
CA ASP A 51 1.48 2.82 5.78
C ASP A 51 1.91 2.92 7.25
N THR A 52 1.00 2.60 8.17
CA THR A 52 1.32 2.55 9.61
C THR A 52 2.41 1.52 9.90
N MET A 53 2.29 0.32 9.34
CA MET A 53 3.28 -0.73 9.50
C MET A 53 4.66 -0.33 8.93
N LEU A 54 4.69 0.32 7.76
CA LEU A 54 5.91 0.84 7.15
C LEU A 54 6.57 1.90 8.03
N GLN A 55 5.78 2.83 8.57
CA GLN A 55 6.26 3.88 9.45
C GLN A 55 6.91 3.30 10.72
N ASP A 56 6.21 2.39 11.39
CA ASP A 56 6.63 1.85 12.68
C ASP A 56 7.83 0.90 12.55
N ASN A 57 7.89 0.10 11.49
CA ASN A 57 8.83 -1.02 11.39
C ASN A 57 9.97 -0.80 10.41
N ILE A 58 9.81 0.10 9.42
CA ILE A 58 10.82 0.36 8.39
C ILE A 58 11.35 1.79 8.53
N TYR A 59 10.53 2.81 8.34
CA TYR A 59 11.01 4.18 8.18
C TYR A 59 11.65 4.76 9.44
N LYS A 60 11.14 4.39 10.63
CA LYS A 60 11.77 4.73 11.91
C LYS A 60 13.22 4.25 12.03
N HIS A 61 13.54 3.10 11.43
CA HIS A 61 14.84 2.45 11.53
C HIS A 61 15.72 2.67 10.29
N HIS A 62 15.10 2.97 9.15
CA HIS A 62 15.72 3.16 7.85
C HIS A 62 15.15 4.42 7.19
N PRO A 63 15.44 5.62 7.71
CA PRO A 63 14.79 6.86 7.26
C PRO A 63 15.10 7.23 5.80
N GLY A 64 16.21 6.74 5.23
CA GLY A 64 16.51 6.90 3.80
C GLY A 64 15.63 6.06 2.87
N LEU A 65 14.81 5.17 3.42
CA LEU A 65 13.77 4.46 2.67
C LEU A 65 12.43 5.19 2.71
N ASP A 66 12.26 6.20 3.57
CA ASP A 66 11.08 7.06 3.57
C ASP A 66 11.21 8.05 2.41
N GLY A 67 10.37 7.87 1.38
CA GLY A 67 10.40 8.66 0.14
C GLY A 67 9.89 10.09 0.31
N MET A 68 9.56 10.53 1.53
CA MET A 68 9.08 11.89 1.83
C MET A 68 10.21 12.92 2.03
N LYS A 69 11.47 12.58 1.73
CA LYS A 69 12.63 13.48 1.90
C LYS A 69 13.30 13.97 0.62
N ASP A 70 12.78 13.61 -0.55
CA ASP A 70 13.22 14.18 -1.83
C ASP A 70 12.15 15.11 -2.42
#